data_AF-A0A261KS99-F1
#
_entry.id   AF-A0A261KS99-F1
#
_cell.length_a   1.000
_cell.length_b   1.000
_cell.length_c   1.000
_cell.angle_alpha   90.00
_cell.angle_beta   90.00
_cell.angle_gamma   90.00
#
_symmetry.space_group_name_H-M   'P 1'
#
loop_
_entity.id
_entity.type
_entity.pdbx_description
1 polymer ?
#
loop_
_entity_poly.entity_id
_entity_poly.type
_entity_poly.pdbx_seq_one_letter_code
_entity_poly.pdbx_strand_id
1 'polypeptide(L)'
;GNQTPTLMVFWKWVAGWLPSPVTGFLERFIGGIFRWILGIIGWFFALFSQGWQGIFGGLILATALSFLGWLLYIFWRKWRYGRWLARLSPMESIYQQMLNLMASKGLVKRGFQTPFEYSNQIREQGTGNSGATPRRRKTQGNAHQEREQGEIVEEISRAYVGWRYGSKEVNLSRLKKLLGSLKKGRSKK
;
A
#
# COMPACT_ATOMS: atom_id res chain seq x y z
N GLY A 1 -10.98 27.21 -40.77
CA GLY A 1 -9.90 26.47 -40.10
C GLY A 1 -10.52 25.46 -39.16
N ASN A 2 -10.38 24.16 -39.46
CA ASN A 2 -11.04 23.10 -38.70
C ASN A 2 -10.29 22.84 -37.39
N GLN A 3 -10.94 23.09 -36.25
CA GLN A 3 -10.42 22.70 -34.95
C GLN A 3 -10.74 21.22 -34.71
N THR A 4 -9.84 20.32 -35.10
CA THR A 4 -9.93 18.92 -34.67
C THR A 4 -9.57 18.85 -33.18
N PRO A 5 -10.41 18.22 -32.33
CA PRO A 5 -10.14 18.13 -30.89
C PRO A 5 -8.78 17.45 -30.65
N THR A 6 -7.92 18.14 -29.89
CA THR A 6 -6.51 17.77 -29.62
C THR A 6 -6.33 16.37 -29.02
N LEU A 7 -7.35 15.87 -28.31
CA LEU A 7 -7.41 14.51 -27.81
C LEU A 7 -7.41 13.46 -28.92
N MET A 8 -8.09 13.74 -30.04
CA MET A 8 -8.19 12.81 -31.17
C MET A 8 -6.85 12.68 -31.91
N VAL A 9 -6.08 13.77 -31.95
CA VAL A 9 -4.70 13.80 -32.49
C VAL A 9 -3.72 13.07 -31.55
N PHE A 10 -3.86 13.28 -30.24
CA PHE A 10 -3.08 12.56 -29.23
C PHE A 10 -3.30 11.04 -29.31
N TRP A 11 -4.56 10.59 -29.41
CA TRP A 11 -4.89 9.17 -29.58
C TRP A 11 -4.37 8.58 -30.89
N LYS A 12 -4.38 9.34 -31.99
CA LYS A 12 -3.78 8.92 -33.26
C LYS A 12 -2.27 8.70 -33.15
N TRP A 13 -1.57 9.55 -32.39
CA TRP A 13 -0.15 9.38 -32.13
C TRP A 13 0.13 8.14 -31.26
N VAL A 14 -0.66 7.94 -30.20
CA VAL A 14 -0.55 6.76 -29.32
C VAL A 14 -0.84 5.46 -30.09
N ALA A 15 -1.82 5.46 -31.00
CA ALA A 15 -2.13 4.31 -31.86
C ALA A 15 -0.97 3.95 -32.82
N GLY A 16 -0.12 4.91 -33.19
CA GLY A 16 1.07 4.68 -34.01
C GLY A 16 2.19 3.93 -33.29
N TRP A 17 2.17 3.86 -31.95
CA TRP A 17 3.19 3.20 -31.14
C TRP A 17 2.68 1.95 -30.40
N LEU A 18 1.38 1.65 -30.46
CA LEU A 18 0.79 0.48 -29.80
C LEU A 18 0.65 -0.67 -30.81
N PRO A 19 1.40 -1.78 -30.66
CA PRO A 19 1.22 -2.92 -31.54
C PRO A 19 -0.21 -3.49 -31.41
N SER A 20 -0.80 -3.83 -32.57
CA SER A 20 -2.17 -4.34 -32.78
C SER A 20 -2.70 -5.41 -31.79
N PRO A 21 -1.89 -6.29 -31.18
CA PRO A 21 -2.38 -7.24 -30.19
C PRO A 21 -2.95 -6.58 -28.92
N VAL A 22 -2.39 -5.42 -28.51
CA VAL A 22 -2.80 -4.74 -27.27
C VAL A 22 -4.06 -3.91 -27.51
N THR A 23 -4.24 -3.32 -28.70
CA THR A 23 -5.47 -2.58 -29.05
C THR A 23 -6.69 -3.50 -29.14
N GLY A 24 -6.55 -4.69 -29.76
CA GLY A 24 -7.66 -5.65 -29.82
C GLY A 24 -8.08 -6.21 -28.45
N PHE A 25 -7.10 -6.40 -27.54
CA PHE A 25 -7.38 -6.73 -26.15
C PHE A 25 -8.10 -5.58 -25.44
N LEU A 26 -7.62 -4.34 -25.60
CA LEU A 26 -8.19 -3.16 -24.96
C LEU A 26 -9.60 -2.85 -25.47
N GLU A 27 -9.86 -2.97 -26.76
CA GLU A 27 -11.20 -2.79 -27.33
C GLU A 27 -12.18 -3.85 -26.84
N ARG A 28 -11.74 -5.11 -26.71
CA ARG A 28 -12.59 -6.17 -26.13
C ARG A 28 -12.86 -5.94 -24.64
N PHE A 29 -11.83 -5.56 -23.87
CA PHE A 29 -11.98 -5.30 -22.43
C PHE A 29 -12.79 -4.03 -22.15
N ILE A 30 -12.38 -2.90 -22.72
CA ILE A 30 -13.06 -1.62 -22.53
C ILE A 30 -14.45 -1.65 -23.16
N GLY A 31 -14.59 -2.15 -24.39
CA GLY A 31 -15.87 -2.26 -25.07
C GLY A 31 -16.82 -3.23 -24.37
N GLY A 32 -16.30 -4.34 -23.84
CA GLY A 32 -17.05 -5.29 -23.01
C GLY A 32 -17.57 -4.64 -21.73
N ILE A 33 -16.71 -3.91 -21.01
CA ILE A 33 -17.09 -3.17 -19.79
C ILE A 33 -18.12 -2.08 -20.12
N PHE A 34 -17.94 -1.32 -21.20
CA PHE A 34 -18.86 -0.24 -21.57
C PHE A 34 -20.24 -0.78 -21.97
N ARG A 35 -20.29 -1.87 -22.76
CA ARG A 35 -21.56 -2.55 -23.09
C ARG A 35 -22.24 -3.13 -21.85
N TRP A 36 -21.48 -3.73 -20.94
CA TRP A 36 -22.01 -4.26 -19.69
C TRP A 36 -22.59 -3.14 -18.80
N ILE A 37 -21.89 -2.01 -18.67
CA ILE A 37 -22.37 -0.84 -17.92
C ILE A 37 -23.62 -0.24 -18.57
N LEU A 38 -23.62 -0.01 -19.88
CA LEU A 38 -24.78 0.53 -20.61
C LEU A 38 -25.98 -0.43 -20.54
N GLY A 39 -25.73 -1.74 -20.56
CA GLY A 39 -26.75 -2.76 -20.35
C GLY A 39 -27.35 -2.70 -18.94
N ILE A 40 -26.53 -2.56 -17.90
CA ILE A 40 -27.00 -2.36 -16.52
C ILE A 40 -27.80 -1.08 -16.38
N ILE A 41 -27.36 0.02 -17.00
CA ILE A 41 -28.08 1.30 -16.96
C ILE A 41 -29.44 1.17 -17.64
N GLY A 42 -29.50 0.59 -18.85
CA GLY A 42 -30.76 0.35 -19.56
C GLY A 42 -31.71 -0.57 -18.78
N TRP A 43 -31.18 -1.65 -18.20
CA TRP A 43 -31.93 -2.54 -17.32
C TRP A 43 -32.41 -1.83 -16.04
N PHE A 44 -31.60 -0.96 -15.45
CA PHE A 44 -31.95 -0.18 -14.26
C PHE A 44 -33.09 0.80 -14.52
N PHE A 45 -33.06 1.51 -15.66
CA PHE A 45 -34.16 2.39 -16.06
C PHE A 45 -35.45 1.60 -16.35
N ALA A 46 -35.34 0.39 -16.93
CA ALA A 46 -36.49 -0.50 -17.09
C ALA A 46 -37.09 -0.96 -15.75
N LEU A 47 -36.25 -1.10 -14.71
CA LEU A 47 -36.65 -1.50 -13.37
C LEU A 47 -37.63 -0.50 -12.71
N PHE A 48 -37.48 0.79 -13.01
CA PHE A 48 -38.36 1.85 -12.50
C PHE A 48 -39.78 1.74 -13.08
N SER A 49 -39.94 1.08 -14.23
CA SER A 49 -41.25 0.81 -14.86
C SER A 49 -41.92 -0.48 -14.35
N GLN A 50 -41.27 -1.27 -13.47
CA GLN A 50 -41.75 -2.58 -13.00
C GLN A 50 -42.31 -2.60 -11.56
N GLY A 51 -42.54 -1.45 -10.92
CA GLY A 51 -43.19 -1.38 -9.60
C GLY A 51 -42.33 -1.96 -8.45
N TRP A 52 -42.87 -2.89 -7.65
CA TRP A 52 -42.21 -3.47 -6.46
C TRP A 52 -40.89 -4.22 -6.76
N GLN A 53 -40.73 -4.75 -7.97
CA GLN A 53 -39.47 -5.35 -8.46
C GLN A 53 -38.35 -4.30 -8.56
N GLY A 54 -38.71 -3.04 -8.79
CA GLY A 54 -37.83 -1.87 -8.74
C GLY A 54 -37.13 -1.70 -7.40
N ILE A 55 -37.84 -1.95 -6.30
CA ILE A 55 -37.32 -1.78 -4.94
C ILE A 55 -36.23 -2.82 -4.65
N PHE A 56 -36.47 -4.09 -4.99
CA PHE A 56 -35.49 -5.16 -4.78
C PHE A 56 -34.26 -5.00 -5.66
N GLY A 57 -34.42 -4.67 -6.95
CA GLY A 57 -33.25 -4.44 -7.80
C GLY A 57 -32.49 -3.16 -7.41
N GLY A 58 -33.18 -2.12 -6.93
CA GLY A 58 -32.55 -0.95 -6.33
C GLY A 58 -31.72 -1.29 -5.09
N LEU A 59 -32.24 -2.14 -4.20
CA LEU A 59 -31.54 -2.59 -2.99
C LEU A 59 -30.30 -3.44 -3.32
N ILE A 60 -30.44 -4.37 -4.28
CA ILE A 60 -29.32 -5.18 -4.78
C ILE A 60 -28.25 -4.28 -5.41
N LEU A 61 -28.65 -3.31 -6.23
CA LEU A 61 -27.73 -2.39 -6.88
C LEU A 61 -27.02 -1.49 -5.86
N ALA A 62 -27.75 -0.95 -4.87
CA ALA A 62 -27.16 -0.15 -3.81
C ALA A 62 -26.12 -0.94 -3.01
N THR A 63 -26.41 -2.21 -2.73
CA THR A 63 -25.48 -3.12 -2.04
C THR A 63 -24.27 -3.43 -2.91
N ALA A 64 -24.47 -3.73 -4.19
CA ALA A 64 -23.39 -3.97 -5.15
C ALA A 64 -22.49 -2.73 -5.31
N LEU A 65 -23.07 -1.54 -5.46
CA LEU A 65 -22.34 -0.28 -5.57
C LEU A 65 -21.57 0.04 -4.28
N SER A 66 -22.16 -0.20 -3.12
CA SER A 66 -21.49 -0.03 -1.83
C SER A 66 -20.28 -0.97 -1.72
N PHE A 67 -20.47 -2.23 -2.13
CA PHE A 67 -19.40 -3.23 -2.12
C PHE A 67 -18.28 -2.90 -3.13
N LEU A 68 -18.64 -2.50 -4.35
CA LEU A 68 -17.68 -2.05 -5.36
C LEU A 68 -16.94 -0.79 -4.88
N GLY A 69 -17.65 0.21 -4.37
CA GLY A 69 -17.06 1.43 -3.82
C GLY A 69 -16.04 1.13 -2.72
N TRP A 70 -16.35 0.17 -1.85
CA TRP A 70 -15.43 -0.30 -0.82
C TRP A 70 -14.19 -1.00 -1.40
N LEU A 71 -14.35 -1.87 -2.41
CA LEU A 71 -13.22 -2.49 -3.11
C LEU A 71 -12.33 -1.48 -3.82
N LEU A 72 -12.94 -0.52 -4.54
CA LEU A 72 -12.22 0.58 -5.17
C LEU A 72 -11.47 1.40 -4.12
N TYR A 73 -12.07 1.67 -2.96
CA TYR A 73 -11.41 2.38 -1.88
C TYR A 73 -10.18 1.63 -1.34
N ILE A 74 -10.28 0.30 -1.14
CA ILE A 74 -9.13 -0.53 -0.73
C ILE A 74 -8.01 -0.47 -1.77
N PHE A 75 -8.35 -0.62 -3.05
CA PHE A 75 -7.38 -0.55 -4.15
C PHE A 75 -6.74 0.83 -4.24
N TRP A 76 -7.55 1.89 -4.14
CA TRP A 76 -7.11 3.27 -4.14
C TRP A 76 -6.14 3.57 -3.00
N ARG A 77 -6.41 3.09 -1.78
CA ARG A 77 -5.49 3.25 -0.65
C ARG A 77 -4.13 2.61 -0.92
N LYS A 78 -4.10 1.39 -1.48
CA LYS A 78 -2.85 0.70 -1.83
C LYS A 78 -2.10 1.41 -2.97
N TRP A 79 -2.82 1.80 -4.02
CA TRP A 79 -2.24 2.51 -5.15
C TRP A 79 -1.69 3.88 -4.75
N ARG A 80 -2.44 4.64 -3.94
CA ARG A 80 -1.98 5.92 -3.39
C ARG A 80 -0.76 5.74 -2.51
N TYR A 81 -0.70 4.70 -1.67
CA TYR A 81 0.49 4.39 -0.88
C TYR A 81 1.70 4.06 -1.77
N GLY A 82 1.53 3.26 -2.83
CA GLY A 82 2.60 2.96 -3.79
C GLY A 82 3.08 4.20 -4.55
N ARG A 83 2.15 5.03 -5.04
CA ARG A 83 2.48 6.31 -5.72
C ARG A 83 3.13 7.32 -4.78
N TRP A 84 2.71 7.36 -3.52
CA TRP A 84 3.37 8.16 -2.50
C TRP A 84 4.79 7.65 -2.29
N LEU A 85 4.96 6.36 -1.99
CA LEU A 85 6.25 5.74 -1.69
C LEU A 85 7.27 5.89 -2.84
N ALA A 86 6.82 5.81 -4.10
CA ALA A 86 7.64 6.04 -5.29
C ALA A 86 8.12 7.49 -5.46
N ARG A 87 7.45 8.46 -4.82
CA ARG A 87 7.88 9.87 -4.80
C ARG A 87 8.91 10.16 -3.70
N LEU A 88 9.01 9.32 -2.65
CA LEU A 88 10.01 9.53 -1.60
C LEU A 88 11.38 9.07 -2.10
N SER A 89 12.44 9.65 -1.53
CA SER A 89 13.80 9.19 -1.80
C SER A 89 13.90 7.68 -1.48
N PRO A 90 14.75 6.92 -2.20
CA PRO A 90 14.92 5.49 -1.93
C PRO A 90 15.22 5.19 -0.46
N MET A 91 15.93 6.08 0.24
CA MET A 91 16.24 5.94 1.67
C MET A 91 15.01 6.10 2.57
N GLU A 92 14.26 7.18 2.40
CA GLU A 92 13.05 7.46 3.19
C GLU A 92 12.00 6.37 2.96
N SER A 93 11.90 5.82 1.74
CA SER A 93 11.01 4.70 1.45
C SER A 93 11.30 3.45 2.31
N ILE A 94 12.59 3.19 2.62
CA ILE A 94 13.01 2.05 3.44
C ILE A 94 12.63 2.30 4.90
N TYR A 95 12.84 3.54 5.39
CA TYR A 95 12.43 3.93 6.74
C TYR A 95 10.91 3.82 6.92
N GLN A 96 10.11 4.33 5.98
CA GLN A 96 8.64 4.22 6.03
C GLN A 96 8.15 2.77 5.96
N GLN A 97 8.80 1.93 5.14
CA GLN A 97 8.49 0.50 5.10
C GLN A 97 8.81 -0.20 6.43
N MET A 98 9.93 0.14 7.08
CA MET A 98 10.28 -0.36 8.41
C MET A 98 9.21 0.06 9.44
N LEU A 99 8.81 1.34 9.46
CA LEU A 99 7.78 1.82 10.38
C LEU A 99 6.44 1.09 10.17
N ASN A 100 6.01 0.90 8.92
CA ASN A 100 4.82 0.11 8.63
C ASN A 100 4.95 -1.35 9.05
N LEU A 101 6.15 -1.93 8.91
CA LEU A 101 6.42 -3.30 9.33
C LEU A 101 6.29 -3.46 10.84
N MET A 102 6.84 -2.49 11.59
CA MET A 102 6.78 -2.47 13.04
C MET A 102 5.39 -2.09 13.58
N ALA A 103 4.69 -1.17 12.92
CA ALA A 103 3.31 -0.83 13.24
C ALA A 103 2.40 -2.06 13.18
N SER A 104 2.60 -2.93 12.18
CA SER A 104 1.86 -4.19 12.09
C SER A 104 2.18 -5.18 13.22
N LYS A 105 3.30 -5.03 13.94
CA LYS A 105 3.65 -5.84 15.12
C LYS A 105 3.08 -5.25 16.42
N GLY A 106 2.29 -4.17 16.32
CA GLY A 106 1.82 -3.39 17.46
C GLY A 106 2.84 -2.37 17.98
N LEU A 107 3.99 -2.26 17.33
CA LEU A 107 5.11 -1.39 17.73
C LEU A 107 5.07 -0.08 16.93
N VAL A 108 3.97 0.64 17.06
CA VAL A 108 3.70 1.87 16.31
C VAL A 108 4.56 3.01 16.86
N LYS A 109 5.27 3.71 15.97
CA LYS A 109 5.99 4.93 16.32
C LYS A 109 5.00 6.05 16.66
N ARG A 110 5.20 6.74 17.78
CA ARG A 110 4.39 7.92 18.15
C ARG A 110 4.79 9.13 17.30
N GLY A 111 3.83 10.00 16.96
CA GLY A 111 4.06 11.13 16.05
C GLY A 111 5.15 12.12 16.52
N PHE A 112 5.31 12.28 17.82
CA PHE A 112 6.31 13.15 18.44
C PHE A 112 7.66 12.47 18.71
N GLN A 113 7.76 11.15 18.50
CA GLN A 113 8.96 10.38 18.86
C GLN A 113 10.06 10.54 17.81
N THR A 114 11.28 10.78 18.26
CA THR A 114 12.43 10.88 17.34
C THR A 114 12.82 9.49 16.80
N PRO A 115 13.47 9.37 15.62
CA PRO A 115 13.92 8.08 15.10
C PRO A 115 14.82 7.30 16.06
N PHE A 116 15.68 8.00 16.83
CA PHE A 116 16.55 7.39 17.83
C PHE A 116 15.82 6.92 19.07
N GLU A 117 14.89 7.73 19.60
CA GLU A 117 14.03 7.31 20.71
C GLU A 117 13.20 6.09 20.34
N TYR A 118 12.71 6.04 19.09
CA TYR A 118 11.99 4.89 18.59
C TYR A 118 12.87 3.63 18.58
N SER A 119 14.08 3.69 18.01
CA SER A 119 14.98 2.53 18.03
C SER A 119 15.37 2.09 19.43
N ASN A 120 15.60 3.03 20.35
CA ASN A 120 15.92 2.71 21.74
C ASN A 120 14.74 2.00 22.43
N GLN A 121 13.51 2.47 22.23
CA GLN A 121 12.31 1.84 22.78
C GLN A 121 12.14 0.39 22.28
N ILE A 122 12.36 0.13 20.99
CA ILE A 122 12.26 -1.22 20.42
C ILE A 122 13.32 -2.14 21.03
N ARG A 123 14.54 -1.64 21.20
CA ARG A 123 15.63 -2.38 21.84
C ARG A 123 15.32 -2.71 23.29
N GLU A 124 14.79 -1.74 24.05
CA GLU A 124 14.38 -1.91 25.44
C GLU A 124 13.27 -2.97 25.60
N GLN A 125 12.28 -2.98 24.69
CA GLN A 125 11.24 -4.00 24.68
C GLN A 125 11.77 -5.41 24.40
N GLY A 126 12.79 -5.54 23.54
CA GLY A 126 13.46 -6.81 23.28
C GLY A 126 14.39 -7.28 24.42
N THR A 127 14.77 -6.38 25.33
CA THR A 127 15.63 -6.70 26.48
C THR A 127 14.89 -7.20 27.73
N GLY A 128 13.56 -7.36 27.67
CA GLY A 128 12.78 -7.99 28.75
C GLY A 128 12.54 -7.11 29.97
N ASN A 129 12.84 -5.81 29.92
CA ASN A 129 12.74 -4.89 31.06
C ASN A 129 11.44 -4.07 31.08
N SER A 130 10.33 -4.62 30.57
CA SER A 130 9.02 -3.97 30.66
C SER A 130 8.42 -4.26 32.04
N GLY A 131 8.39 -3.24 32.91
CA GLY A 131 7.95 -3.30 34.32
C GLY A 131 6.46 -3.62 34.56
N ALA A 132 5.92 -4.67 33.96
CA ALA A 132 4.58 -5.18 34.22
C ALA A 132 4.59 -6.72 34.28
N THR A 133 4.50 -7.22 35.52
CA THR A 133 4.05 -8.57 35.95
C THR A 133 4.79 -9.79 35.37
N PRO A 134 5.51 -10.58 36.20
CA PRO A 134 6.19 -11.80 35.77
C PRO A 134 5.18 -12.95 35.70
N ARG A 135 4.44 -13.08 34.59
CA ARG A 135 3.58 -14.26 34.39
C ARG A 135 3.46 -14.69 32.93
N ARG A 136 4.60 -14.89 32.26
CA ARG A 136 4.79 -15.85 31.15
C ARG A 136 6.26 -15.90 30.76
N ARG A 137 6.93 -17.03 31.00
CA ARG A 137 8.24 -17.34 30.41
C ARG A 137 8.10 -17.22 28.88
N LYS A 138 8.61 -16.15 28.28
CA LYS A 138 8.86 -16.10 26.84
C LYS A 138 10.07 -17.00 26.57
N THR A 139 9.87 -18.03 25.76
CA THR A 139 10.87 -19.01 25.34
C THR A 139 12.13 -18.32 24.80
N GLN A 140 13.30 -18.74 25.29
CA GLN A 140 14.64 -18.21 25.00
C GLN A 140 14.98 -18.06 23.50
N GLY A 141 14.30 -18.81 22.61
CA GLY A 141 14.44 -18.69 21.15
C GLY A 141 13.96 -17.36 20.55
N ASN A 142 13.05 -16.64 21.22
CA ASN A 142 12.52 -15.36 20.71
C ASN A 142 13.40 -14.17 21.08
N ALA A 143 14.23 -14.29 22.13
CA ALA A 143 15.05 -13.19 22.63
C ALA A 143 16.13 -12.78 21.62
N HIS A 144 16.76 -13.75 20.93
CA HIS A 144 17.72 -13.47 19.87
C HIS A 144 17.07 -12.71 18.71
N GLN A 145 15.86 -13.11 18.34
CA GLN A 145 15.11 -12.48 17.26
C GLN A 145 14.60 -11.08 17.64
N GLU A 146 14.23 -10.84 18.90
CA GLU A 146 13.84 -9.51 19.40
C GLU A 146 15.06 -8.56 19.47
N ARG A 147 16.26 -9.06 19.81
CA ARG A 147 17.51 -8.29 19.76
C ARG A 147 17.94 -7.93 18.33
N GLU A 148 17.96 -8.92 17.43
CA GLU A 148 18.26 -8.71 16.00
C GLU A 148 17.27 -7.69 15.38
N GLN A 149 15.99 -7.74 15.76
CA GLN A 149 15.00 -6.74 15.35
C GLN A 149 15.36 -5.32 15.80
N GLY A 150 15.76 -5.16 17.07
CA GLY A 150 16.18 -3.86 17.61
C GLY A 150 17.40 -3.30 16.89
N GLU A 151 18.41 -4.13 16.62
CA GLU A 151 19.62 -3.73 15.89
C GLU A 151 19.31 -3.27 14.45
N ILE A 152 18.47 -4.03 13.73
CA ILE A 152 18.04 -3.64 12.37
C ILE A 152 17.30 -2.29 12.39
N VAL A 153 16.39 -2.09 13.36
CA VAL A 153 15.64 -0.83 13.48
C VAL A 153 16.56 0.34 13.81
N GLU A 154 17.54 0.12 14.69
CA GLU A 154 18.55 1.12 15.04
C GLU A 154 19.42 1.49 13.84
N GLU A 155 19.90 0.51 13.07
CA GLU A 155 20.75 0.75 11.91
C GLU A 155 20.01 1.54 10.82
N ILE A 156 18.76 1.17 10.50
CA ILE A 156 17.93 1.89 9.53
C ILE A 156 17.63 3.31 10.05
N SER A 157 17.34 3.49 11.35
CA SER A 157 17.05 4.80 11.94
C SER A 157 18.28 5.72 11.96
N ARG A 158 19.46 5.19 12.28
CA ARG A 158 20.74 5.91 12.22
C ARG A 158 21.07 6.37 10.81
N ALA A 159 20.96 5.46 9.83
CA ALA A 159 21.18 5.79 8.43
C ALA A 159 20.20 6.87 7.95
N TYR A 160 18.95 6.82 8.42
CA TYR A 160 17.91 7.79 8.05
C TYR A 160 18.25 9.20 8.53
N VAL A 161 18.63 9.34 9.79
CA VAL A 161 19.05 10.63 10.36
C VAL A 161 20.31 11.13 9.66
N GLY A 162 21.31 10.27 9.45
CA GLY A 162 22.56 10.63 8.78
C GLY A 162 22.35 11.13 7.35
N TRP A 163 21.40 10.55 6.62
CA TRP A 163 20.98 11.04 5.31
C TRP A 163 20.17 12.34 5.40
N ARG A 164 19.18 12.41 6.29
CA ARG A 164 18.21 13.52 6.36
C ARG A 164 18.82 14.83 6.86
N TYR A 165 19.81 14.74 7.76
CA TYR A 165 20.42 15.89 8.44
C TYR A 165 21.93 16.03 8.18
N GLY A 166 22.60 14.95 7.74
CA GLY A 166 24.05 14.95 7.55
C GLY A 166 24.50 14.75 6.10
N SER A 167 23.57 14.68 5.14
CA SER A 167 23.83 14.44 3.71
C SER A 167 24.79 13.27 3.42
N LYS A 168 24.83 12.27 4.32
CA LYS A 168 25.72 11.11 4.18
C LYS A 168 25.22 10.19 3.06
N GLU A 169 26.14 9.67 2.26
CA GLU A 169 25.83 8.61 1.32
C GLU A 169 25.43 7.34 2.07
N VAL A 170 24.32 6.73 1.65
CA VAL A 170 23.76 5.56 2.31
C VAL A 170 23.79 4.36 1.38
N ASN A 171 24.28 3.23 1.88
CA ASN A 171 24.22 1.96 1.16
C ASN A 171 22.79 1.39 1.17
N LEU A 172 22.00 1.80 0.18
CA LEU A 172 20.60 1.40 0.02
C LEU A 172 20.42 -0.12 -0.13
N SER A 173 21.38 -0.79 -0.77
CA SER A 173 21.34 -2.25 -0.99
C SER A 173 21.44 -3.01 0.33
N ARG A 174 22.32 -2.57 1.23
CA ARG A 174 22.45 -3.13 2.59
C ARG A 174 21.16 -2.94 3.39
N LEU A 175 20.59 -1.74 3.39
CA LEU A 175 19.37 -1.44 4.13
C LEU A 175 18.16 -2.24 3.62
N LYS A 176 18.04 -2.43 2.30
CA LYS A 176 17.02 -3.31 1.72
C LYS A 176 17.17 -4.75 2.19
N LYS A 177 18.40 -5.26 2.31
CA LYS A 177 18.68 -6.60 2.82
C LYS A 177 18.26 -6.74 4.30
N LEU A 178 18.57 -5.75 5.12
CA LEU A 178 18.17 -5.70 6.54
C LEU A 178 16.64 -5.63 6.70
N LEU A 179 15.96 -4.82 5.89
CA LEU A 179 14.50 -4.79 5.88
C LEU A 179 13.91 -6.14 5.46
N GLY A 180 14.56 -6.83 4.52
CA GLY A 180 14.22 -8.18 4.08
C GLY A 180 14.34 -9.22 5.20
N SER A 181 15.42 -9.21 5.99
CA SER A 181 15.56 -10.12 7.14
C SER A 181 14.51 -9.83 8.21
N LEU A 182 14.23 -8.55 8.47
CA LEU A 182 13.17 -8.13 9.39
C LEU A 182 11.78 -8.64 8.97
N LYS A 183 11.49 -8.66 7.67
CA LYS A 183 10.25 -9.22 7.10
C LYS A 183 10.22 -10.73 7.21
N LYS A 184 11.33 -11.43 6.93
CA LYS A 184 11.42 -12.90 7.05
C LYS A 184 11.18 -13.37 8.48
N GLY A 185 11.64 -12.60 9.47
CA GLY A 185 11.35 -12.85 10.87
C GLY A 185 9.86 -12.85 11.22
N ARG A 186 9.01 -12.12 10.48
CA ARG A 186 7.55 -12.15 10.65
C ARG A 186 6.95 -13.49 10.22
N SER A 187 7.51 -14.13 9.19
CA SER A 187 6.95 -15.35 8.58
C SER A 187 7.18 -16.62 9.40
N LYS A 188 8.02 -16.57 10.45
CA LYS A 188 8.33 -17.72 11.32
C LYS A 188 7.43 -17.80 12.57
N LYS A 189 6.41 -16.95 12.68
CA LYS A 189 5.33 -17.04 13.68
C LYS A 189 4.06 -17.53 13.01
#